data_AF-A0AAN2CA87-F1
#
_entry.id   AF-A0AAN2CA87-F1
#
_cell.length_a   1.000
_cell.length_b   1.000
_cell.length_c   1.000
_cell.angle_alpha   90.00
_cell.angle_beta   90.00
_cell.angle_gamma   90.00
#
_symmetry.space_group_name_H-M   'P 1'
#
loop_
_entity.id
_entity.type
_entity.pdbx_description
1 polymer ?
#
loop_
_entity_poly.entity_id
_entity_poly.type
_entity_poly.pdbx_seq_one_letter_code
_entity_poly.pdbx_strand_id
1 'polypeptide(L)'
;MRALRNAAEPITTARLVDVQEALLRPTTLADRTGLRHVQNWIGRHDNSPNGADFVPPPPELVPELLEDLCGFCNGDSVSPVVQAAIAHAQFETIHPFIDGNGRTGRALIAMVLRRRGLALRTVPPVSLILATSAGAYVHALNATRYDGPPEGPVANAAMEAWIAMFAGACTRAAHDAVAFEDRIEALVATWRTRLGSLRADAGALQLLAHLPAAPIITISSAQKLIGRNFTNTSTAIEVLVRARILIETTGARRNRSFEAVELIDAFADLERALASPSGNTHAEGPVRPCPDDLVEGPRPPHPLGSRKKRRR
;
A
#
# COMPACT_ATOMS: atom_id res chain seq x y z
N MET A 1 -7.62 -10.61 7.66
CA MET A 1 -7.73 -9.20 8.10
C MET A 1 -9.15 -8.88 8.61
N ARG A 2 -9.47 -9.35 9.83
CA ARG A 2 -10.68 -8.95 10.57
C ARG A 2 -10.43 -7.66 11.37
N ALA A 3 -9.20 -7.47 11.85
CA ALA A 3 -8.76 -6.33 12.64
C ALA A 3 -8.94 -4.95 11.95
N LEU A 4 -8.81 -4.85 10.62
CA LEU A 4 -9.03 -3.60 9.88
C LEU A 4 -10.46 -3.40 9.39
N ARG A 5 -11.43 -4.29 9.72
CA ARG A 5 -12.79 -4.24 9.13
C ARG A 5 -13.80 -3.45 9.94
N ASN A 6 -13.56 -3.15 11.21
CA ASN A 6 -14.52 -2.42 12.02
C ASN A 6 -13.93 -1.10 12.55
N ALA A 7 -14.44 0.02 12.07
CA ALA A 7 -13.95 1.36 12.42
C ALA A 7 -14.32 1.75 13.86
N ALA A 8 -15.40 1.16 14.39
CA ALA A 8 -15.92 1.47 15.72
C ALA A 8 -15.15 0.77 16.85
N GLU A 9 -14.43 -0.32 16.55
CA GLU A 9 -13.71 -1.07 17.58
C GLU A 9 -12.52 -0.26 18.12
N PRO A 10 -12.28 -0.28 19.45
CA PRO A 10 -11.17 0.43 20.07
C PRO A 10 -9.83 -0.17 19.67
N ILE A 11 -8.83 0.68 19.45
CA ILE A 11 -7.45 0.27 19.22
C ILE A 11 -6.87 -0.22 20.55
N THR A 12 -6.35 -1.45 20.58
CA THR A 12 -5.79 -2.06 21.79
C THR A 12 -4.48 -2.77 21.44
N THR A 13 -3.64 -3.02 22.44
CA THR A 13 -2.40 -3.79 22.29
C THR A 13 -2.64 -5.14 21.63
N ALA A 14 -3.67 -5.87 22.04
CA ALA A 14 -4.04 -7.15 21.43
C ALA A 14 -4.33 -7.02 19.92
N ARG A 15 -5.04 -5.97 19.50
CA ARG A 15 -5.30 -5.72 18.08
C ARG A 15 -4.05 -5.33 17.30
N LEU A 16 -3.11 -4.63 17.92
CA LEU A 16 -1.82 -4.33 17.29
C LEU A 16 -1.01 -5.62 17.08
N VAL A 17 -1.03 -6.54 18.05
CA VAL A 17 -0.45 -7.89 17.90
C VAL A 17 -1.16 -8.68 16.79
N ASP A 18 -2.50 -8.70 16.76
CA ASP A 18 -3.26 -9.39 15.70
C ASP A 18 -2.91 -8.86 14.30
N VAL A 19 -2.69 -7.55 14.17
CA VAL A 19 -2.27 -6.92 12.92
C VAL A 19 -0.85 -7.36 12.57
N GLN A 20 0.07 -7.32 13.53
CA GLN A 20 1.45 -7.78 13.35
C GLN A 20 1.49 -9.25 12.92
N GLU A 21 0.79 -10.14 13.61
CA GLU A 21 0.64 -11.55 13.26
C GLU A 21 0.10 -11.75 11.85
N ALA A 22 -0.95 -11.03 11.47
CA ALA A 22 -1.52 -11.14 10.13
C ALA A 22 -0.53 -10.69 9.03
N LEU A 23 0.33 -9.71 9.33
CA LEU A 23 1.34 -9.19 8.41
C LEU A 23 2.60 -10.06 8.34
N LEU A 24 2.92 -10.82 9.39
CA LEU A 24 4.07 -11.73 9.45
C LEU A 24 3.73 -13.16 9.00
N ARG A 25 2.47 -13.59 9.12
CA ARG A 25 2.03 -14.94 8.74
C ARG A 25 2.49 -15.42 7.35
N PRO A 26 2.48 -14.60 6.28
CA PRO A 26 2.91 -15.05 4.96
C PRO A 26 4.44 -14.98 4.76
N THR A 27 5.23 -14.62 5.78
CA THR A 27 6.69 -14.46 5.68
C THR A 27 7.42 -15.51 6.49
N THR A 28 8.75 -15.60 6.32
CA THR A 28 9.63 -16.48 7.10
C THR A 28 9.76 -16.10 8.58
N LEU A 29 8.99 -15.12 9.05
CA LEU A 29 9.05 -14.53 10.39
C LEU A 29 7.74 -14.74 11.15
N ALA A 30 6.91 -15.70 10.73
CA ALA A 30 5.60 -15.96 11.30
C ALA A 30 5.65 -16.35 12.80
N ASP A 31 6.80 -16.84 13.27
CA ASP A 31 7.10 -17.19 14.66
C ASP A 31 7.55 -16.00 15.52
N ARG A 32 7.85 -14.84 14.92
CA ARG A 32 8.35 -13.64 15.62
C ARG A 32 7.24 -12.65 15.96
N THR A 33 6.16 -13.16 16.54
CA THR A 33 4.96 -12.38 16.84
C THR A 33 4.81 -12.06 18.32
N GLY A 34 4.04 -11.02 18.64
CA GLY A 34 3.86 -10.56 20.02
C GLY A 34 4.91 -9.53 20.48
N LEU A 35 4.67 -8.99 21.68
CA LEU A 35 5.55 -7.98 22.29
C LEU A 35 6.95 -8.55 22.53
N ARG A 36 7.96 -7.71 22.35
CA ARG A 36 9.34 -8.09 22.63
C ARG A 36 9.57 -8.26 24.13
N HIS A 37 10.41 -9.22 24.47
CA HIS A 37 10.95 -9.44 25.82
C HIS A 37 12.47 -9.22 25.88
N VAL A 38 13.07 -8.80 24.78
CA VAL A 38 14.49 -8.46 24.67
C VAL A 38 14.65 -7.08 24.06
N GLN A 39 15.76 -6.41 24.38
CA GLN A 39 16.08 -5.11 23.84
C GLN A 39 16.36 -5.20 22.33
N ASN A 40 15.72 -4.33 21.55
CA ASN A 40 16.02 -4.10 20.14
C ASN A 40 16.70 -2.73 19.96
N TRP A 41 17.17 -2.46 18.75
CA TRP A 41 17.75 -1.17 18.37
C TRP A 41 17.49 -0.91 16.88
N ILE A 42 17.54 0.36 16.49
CA ILE A 42 17.30 0.82 15.12
C ILE A 42 18.63 1.36 14.57
N GLY A 43 19.06 0.88 13.39
CA GLY A 43 20.26 1.40 12.71
C GLY A 43 21.18 0.32 12.13
N ARG A 44 22.33 0.74 11.59
CA ARG A 44 23.19 -0.02 10.65
C ARG A 44 23.98 -1.22 11.22
N HIS A 45 23.88 -1.55 12.50
CA HIS A 45 24.72 -2.58 13.10
C HIS A 45 23.89 -3.72 13.72
N ASP A 46 23.95 -4.89 13.10
CA ASP A 46 23.10 -6.04 13.45
C ASP A 46 23.54 -6.79 14.72
N ASN A 47 24.75 -6.50 15.23
CA ASN A 47 25.38 -7.34 16.25
C ASN A 47 25.55 -6.68 17.64
N SER A 48 25.27 -5.38 17.78
CA SER A 48 25.30 -4.70 19.08
C SER A 48 24.57 -3.35 19.05
N PRO A 49 24.07 -2.84 20.18
CA PRO A 49 23.52 -1.48 20.27
C PRO A 49 24.59 -0.39 20.09
N ASN A 50 25.89 -0.73 20.16
CA ASN A 50 26.96 0.24 19.90
C ASN A 50 26.91 0.67 18.43
N GLY A 51 26.67 1.97 18.22
CA GLY A 51 26.48 2.55 16.89
C GLY A 51 25.06 2.44 16.33
N ALA A 52 24.07 2.06 17.15
CA ALA A 52 22.67 2.18 16.78
C ALA A 52 22.29 3.66 16.63
N ASP A 53 21.42 3.96 15.66
CA ASP A 53 20.85 5.29 15.47
C ASP A 53 19.87 5.65 16.60
N PHE A 54 19.21 4.63 17.16
CA PHE A 54 18.32 4.77 18.31
C PHE A 54 18.14 3.45 19.08
N VAL A 55 18.05 3.55 20.41
CA VAL A 55 17.70 2.44 21.30
C VAL A 55 16.31 2.72 21.90
N PRO A 56 15.26 1.96 21.50
CA PRO A 56 13.92 2.09 22.06
C PRO A 56 13.85 1.81 23.57
N PRO A 57 12.74 2.15 24.25
CA PRO A 57 12.56 1.91 25.68
C PRO A 57 12.84 0.45 26.10
N PRO A 58 13.19 0.18 27.36
CA PRO A 58 13.30 -1.19 27.87
C PRO A 58 12.02 -2.02 27.63
N PRO A 59 12.11 -3.33 27.33
CA PRO A 59 10.96 -4.18 27.07
C PRO A 59 9.88 -4.14 28.17
N GLU A 60 10.29 -3.94 29.42
CA GLU A 60 9.43 -3.92 30.60
C GLU A 60 8.45 -2.73 30.59
N LEU A 61 8.81 -1.64 29.90
CA LEU A 61 7.96 -0.44 29.77
C LEU A 61 7.00 -0.52 28.58
N VAL A 62 7.23 -1.45 27.64
CA VAL A 62 6.43 -1.54 26.40
C VAL A 62 4.93 -1.73 26.67
N PRO A 63 4.48 -2.58 27.60
CA PRO A 63 3.05 -2.77 27.85
C PRO A 63 2.34 -1.47 28.26
N GLU A 64 2.90 -0.72 29.22
CA GLU A 64 2.34 0.53 29.72
C GLU A 64 2.33 1.62 28.64
N LEU A 65 3.44 1.76 27.91
CA LEU A 65 3.55 2.74 26.83
C LEU A 65 2.56 2.47 25.68
N LEU A 66 2.30 1.20 25.37
CA LEU A 66 1.29 0.85 24.37
C LEU A 66 -0.13 1.07 24.86
N GLU A 67 -0.40 0.87 26.14
CA GLU A 67 -1.71 1.17 26.73
C GLU A 67 -2.02 2.66 26.65
N ASP A 68 -1.07 3.52 27.03
CA ASP A 68 -1.17 4.98 26.88
C ASP A 68 -1.40 5.39 25.42
N LEU A 69 -0.57 4.88 24.49
CA LEU A 69 -0.73 5.14 23.06
C LEU A 69 -2.11 4.70 22.55
N CYS A 70 -2.59 3.52 22.97
CA CYS A 70 -3.92 3.04 22.60
C CYS A 70 -5.02 3.95 23.17
N GLY A 71 -4.87 4.42 24.40
CA GLY A 71 -5.74 5.42 25.02
C GLY A 71 -5.82 6.69 24.18
N PHE A 72 -4.67 7.25 23.80
CA PHE A 72 -4.58 8.41 22.91
C PHE A 72 -5.25 8.16 21.56
N CYS A 73 -5.02 7.00 20.93
CA CYS A 73 -5.61 6.63 19.64
C CYS A 73 -7.13 6.45 19.70
N ASN A 74 -7.69 6.17 20.88
CA ASN A 74 -9.12 5.97 21.08
C ASN A 74 -9.89 7.26 21.39
N GLY A 75 -9.20 8.32 21.80
CA GLY A 75 -9.76 9.66 22.01
C GLY A 75 -9.88 10.48 20.72
N ASP A 76 -10.20 11.77 20.89
CA ASP A 76 -10.43 12.71 19.79
C ASP A 76 -9.92 14.14 20.08
N SER A 77 -9.00 14.27 21.05
CA SER A 77 -8.46 15.55 21.55
C SER A 77 -7.79 16.43 20.48
N VAL A 78 -7.35 15.84 19.37
CA VAL A 78 -6.72 16.54 18.25
C VAL A 78 -7.36 16.13 16.92
N SER A 79 -7.05 16.86 15.85
CA SER A 79 -7.54 16.52 14.51
C SER A 79 -7.06 15.12 14.08
N PRO A 80 -7.81 14.38 13.25
CA PRO A 80 -7.47 13.00 12.91
C PRO A 80 -6.10 12.81 12.25
N VAL A 81 -5.67 13.76 11.41
CA VAL A 81 -4.37 13.72 10.74
C VAL A 81 -3.23 13.93 11.74
N VAL A 82 -3.40 14.88 12.66
CA VAL A 82 -2.43 15.12 13.75
C VAL A 82 -2.37 13.91 14.68
N GLN A 83 -3.52 13.33 15.03
CA GLN A 83 -3.58 12.12 15.85
C GLN A 83 -2.81 10.96 15.20
N ALA A 84 -3.03 10.73 13.90
CA ALA A 84 -2.35 9.67 13.17
C ALA A 84 -0.83 9.92 13.09
N ALA A 85 -0.40 11.16 12.90
CA ALA A 85 1.01 11.54 12.89
C ALA A 85 1.69 11.27 14.24
N ILE A 86 1.09 11.75 15.33
CA ILE A 86 1.61 11.56 16.70
C ILE A 86 1.62 10.07 17.05
N ALA A 87 0.51 9.37 16.81
CA ALA A 87 0.40 7.95 17.10
C ALA A 87 1.45 7.12 16.35
N HIS A 88 1.71 7.46 15.08
CA HIS A 88 2.73 6.79 14.30
C HIS A 88 4.15 7.04 14.85
N ALA A 89 4.50 8.30 15.15
CA ALA A 89 5.80 8.62 15.72
C ALA A 89 6.02 7.94 17.08
N GLN A 90 5.00 7.95 17.95
CA GLN A 90 5.06 7.31 19.25
C GLN A 90 5.20 5.78 19.12
N PHE A 91 4.44 5.15 18.21
CA PHE A 91 4.56 3.71 17.96
C PHE A 91 5.96 3.32 17.48
N GLU A 92 6.53 4.06 16.52
CA GLU A 92 7.88 3.80 16.00
C GLU A 92 8.96 4.03 17.07
N THR A 93 8.73 4.93 18.03
CA THR A 93 9.60 5.17 19.19
C THR A 93 9.51 4.08 20.25
N ILE A 94 8.30 3.58 20.58
CA ILE A 94 8.12 2.45 21.51
C ILE A 94 8.76 1.17 20.92
N HIS A 95 8.62 0.99 19.61
CA HIS A 95 9.17 -0.13 18.83
C HIS A 95 8.87 -1.49 19.49
N PRO A 96 7.59 -1.85 19.67
CA PRO A 96 7.15 -2.86 20.63
C PRO A 96 7.46 -4.31 20.25
N PHE A 97 7.81 -4.60 19.01
CA PHE A 97 7.97 -5.96 18.50
C PHE A 97 9.42 -6.28 18.15
N ILE A 98 9.74 -7.57 18.04
CA ILE A 98 11.03 -8.03 17.49
C ILE A 98 11.11 -7.76 15.99
N ASP A 99 10.01 -7.96 15.26
CA ASP A 99 9.88 -7.60 13.85
C ASP A 99 8.47 -7.09 13.56
N GLY A 100 8.29 -6.44 12.41
CA GLY A 100 6.98 -5.98 11.94
C GLY A 100 6.59 -4.61 12.47
N ASN A 101 7.46 -3.90 13.20
CA ASN A 101 7.19 -2.56 13.73
C ASN A 101 6.78 -1.59 12.61
N GLY A 102 7.63 -1.36 11.61
CA GLY A 102 7.29 -0.44 10.53
C GLY A 102 6.01 -0.81 9.76
N ARG A 103 5.73 -2.11 9.57
CA ARG A 103 4.50 -2.58 8.90
C ARG A 103 3.27 -2.32 9.76
N THR A 104 3.36 -2.56 11.06
CA THR A 104 2.26 -2.37 12.02
C THR A 104 2.03 -0.89 12.32
N GLY A 105 3.09 -0.08 12.43
CA GLY A 105 3.00 1.37 12.59
C GLY A 105 2.29 2.04 11.41
N ARG A 106 2.57 1.59 10.18
CA ARG A 106 1.81 2.02 9.00
C ARG A 106 0.35 1.58 9.03
N ALA A 107 0.06 0.38 9.53
CA ALA A 107 -1.31 -0.08 9.71
C ALA A 107 -2.04 0.73 10.81
N LEU A 108 -1.34 1.19 11.85
CA LEU A 108 -1.89 2.04 12.90
C LEU A 108 -2.40 3.38 12.33
N ILE A 109 -1.67 4.00 11.39
CA ILE A 109 -2.14 5.20 10.67
C ILE A 109 -3.54 4.95 10.08
N ALA A 110 -3.69 3.83 9.36
CA ALA A 110 -4.94 3.44 8.73
C ALA A 110 -6.05 3.23 9.76
N MET A 111 -5.73 2.58 10.89
CA MET A 111 -6.67 2.34 11.98
C MET A 111 -7.18 3.65 12.59
N VAL A 112 -6.30 4.60 12.87
CA VAL A 112 -6.65 5.91 13.43
C VAL A 112 -7.52 6.71 12.45
N LEU A 113 -7.09 6.87 11.19
CA LEU A 113 -7.83 7.64 10.18
C LEU A 113 -9.22 7.05 9.91
N ARG A 114 -9.33 5.73 9.91
CA ARG A 114 -10.61 5.03 9.70
C ARG A 114 -11.53 5.16 10.92
N ARG A 115 -11.00 5.01 12.13
CA ARG A 115 -11.76 5.21 13.38
C ARG A 115 -12.30 6.63 13.50
N ARG A 116 -11.51 7.63 13.08
CA ARG A 116 -11.91 9.04 13.06
C ARG A 116 -12.76 9.44 11.85
N GLY A 117 -13.14 8.49 10.99
CA GLY A 117 -14.10 8.70 9.89
C GLY A 117 -13.53 9.30 8.60
N LEU A 118 -12.21 9.51 8.48
CA LEU A 118 -11.61 10.08 7.27
C LEU A 118 -11.34 9.04 6.16
N ALA A 119 -11.01 7.80 6.52
CA ALA A 119 -10.61 6.75 5.59
C ALA A 119 -11.52 5.52 5.67
N LEU A 120 -12.83 5.70 5.40
CA LEU A 120 -13.83 4.65 5.60
C LEU A 120 -13.77 3.53 4.56
N ARG A 121 -13.46 3.89 3.31
CA ARG A 121 -13.49 2.98 2.14
C ARG A 121 -12.09 2.68 1.61
N THR A 122 -11.23 3.70 1.58
CA THR A 122 -9.88 3.61 1.05
C THR A 122 -8.93 4.25 2.04
N VAL A 123 -7.80 3.60 2.29
CA VAL A 123 -6.72 4.17 3.08
C VAL A 123 -5.71 4.73 2.08
N PRO A 124 -5.55 6.06 2.00
CA PRO A 124 -4.55 6.65 1.13
C PRO A 124 -3.16 6.10 1.51
N PRO A 125 -2.26 5.87 0.54
CA PRO A 125 -0.95 5.28 0.79
C PRO A 125 0.04 6.30 1.38
N VAL A 126 -0.35 6.99 2.47
CA VAL A 126 0.42 8.04 3.15
C VAL A 126 1.85 7.60 3.42
N SER A 127 2.00 6.35 3.88
CA SER A 127 3.30 5.78 4.19
C SER A 127 4.19 5.50 2.98
N LEU A 128 3.61 5.26 1.80
CA LEU A 128 4.40 5.13 0.56
C LEU A 128 4.96 6.50 0.17
N ILE A 129 4.17 7.55 0.33
CA ILE A 129 4.64 8.93 0.07
C ILE A 129 5.73 9.32 1.04
N LEU A 130 5.59 9.02 2.33
CA LEU A 130 6.68 9.21 3.29
C LEU A 130 7.94 8.41 2.90
N ALA A 131 7.75 7.18 2.40
CA ALA A 131 8.85 6.32 1.96
C ALA A 131 9.57 6.79 0.68
N THR A 132 8.95 7.64 -0.15
CA THR A 132 9.63 8.25 -1.31
C THR A 132 10.89 9.01 -0.91
N SER A 133 10.91 9.56 0.31
CA SER A 133 12.09 10.19 0.90
C SER A 133 12.40 9.54 2.25
N ALA A 134 12.82 8.26 2.19
CA ALA A 134 13.11 7.47 3.38
C ALA A 134 14.07 8.17 4.35
N GLY A 135 15.08 8.88 3.84
CA GLY A 135 16.02 9.66 4.66
C GLY A 135 15.36 10.81 5.41
N ALA A 136 14.54 11.62 4.73
CA ALA A 136 13.82 12.73 5.37
C ALA A 136 12.78 12.23 6.38
N TYR A 137 12.09 11.13 6.06
CA TYR A 137 11.15 10.47 6.96
C TYR A 137 11.82 9.98 8.25
N VAL A 138 12.93 9.24 8.13
CA VAL A 138 13.68 8.76 9.31
C VAL A 138 14.25 9.93 10.11
N HIS A 139 14.79 10.94 9.43
CA HIS A 139 15.31 12.14 10.09
C HIS A 139 14.22 12.87 10.89
N ALA A 140 13.04 13.10 10.29
CA ALA A 140 11.94 13.77 10.96
C ALA A 140 11.41 12.97 12.16
N LEU A 141 11.31 11.63 12.05
CA LEU A 141 10.97 10.77 13.18
C LEU A 141 12.02 10.80 14.29
N ASN A 142 13.31 10.78 13.94
CA ASN A 142 14.37 10.86 14.94
C ASN A 142 14.38 12.22 15.65
N ALA A 143 14.04 13.30 14.94
CA ALA A 143 13.94 14.62 15.54
C ALA A 143 12.87 14.71 16.64
N THR A 144 11.80 13.90 16.59
CA THR A 144 10.79 13.87 17.66
C THR A 144 11.28 13.15 18.92
N ARG A 145 12.37 12.39 18.85
CA ARG A 145 13.02 11.68 19.97
C ARG A 145 13.99 12.60 20.69
N TYR A 146 13.46 13.72 21.17
CA TYR A 146 14.25 14.78 21.80
C TYR A 146 14.57 14.44 23.27
N ASP A 147 15.84 14.62 23.65
CA ASP A 147 16.29 14.53 25.03
C ASP A 147 16.31 15.92 25.67
N GLY A 148 15.27 16.23 26.45
CA GLY A 148 15.08 17.52 27.11
C GLY A 148 13.62 17.77 27.50
N PRO A 149 13.27 19.02 27.88
CA PRO A 149 11.90 19.36 28.28
C PRO A 149 10.90 19.12 27.13
N PRO A 150 9.78 18.42 27.36
CA PRO A 150 8.83 18.04 26.31
C PRO A 150 8.13 19.24 25.65
N GLU A 151 8.02 20.37 26.37
CA GLU A 151 7.44 21.62 25.87
C GLU A 151 8.50 22.64 25.44
N GLY A 152 9.76 22.22 25.35
CA GLY A 152 10.87 23.05 24.90
C GLY A 152 10.73 23.45 23.42
N PRO A 153 11.34 24.57 23.01
CA PRO A 153 11.24 25.04 21.62
C PRO A 153 11.76 24.04 20.59
N VAL A 154 12.77 23.24 20.95
CA VAL A 154 13.33 22.18 20.07
C VAL A 154 12.34 21.02 19.89
N ALA A 155 11.71 20.56 20.98
CA ALA A 155 10.71 19.49 20.94
C ALA A 155 9.50 19.89 20.09
N ASN A 156 8.99 21.11 20.31
CA ASN A 156 7.86 21.66 19.56
C ASN A 156 8.20 21.79 18.08
N ALA A 157 9.36 22.36 17.73
CA ALA A 157 9.77 22.51 16.33
C ALA A 157 9.90 21.16 15.61
N ALA A 158 10.43 20.14 16.28
CA ALA A 158 10.52 18.79 15.71
C ALA A 158 9.14 18.17 15.47
N MET A 159 8.22 18.31 16.45
CA MET A 159 6.86 17.80 16.32
C MET A 159 6.07 18.53 15.22
N GLU A 160 6.20 19.86 15.14
CA GLU A 160 5.61 20.68 14.07
C GLU A 160 6.12 20.24 12.69
N ALA A 161 7.43 20.07 12.54
CA ALA A 161 8.03 19.60 11.29
C ALA A 161 7.52 18.21 10.88
N TRP A 162 7.43 17.28 11.85
CA TRP A 162 6.88 15.95 11.61
C TRP A 162 5.41 15.99 11.19
N ILE A 163 4.57 16.73 11.92
CA ILE A 163 3.14 16.88 11.62
C ILE A 163 2.96 17.53 10.24
N ALA A 164 3.73 18.56 9.92
CA ALA A 164 3.66 19.24 8.62
C ALA A 164 4.03 18.30 7.47
N MET A 165 5.11 17.52 7.62
CA MET A 165 5.51 16.49 6.64
C MET A 165 4.41 15.44 6.47
N PHE A 166 3.86 14.93 7.57
CA PHE A 166 2.81 13.92 7.57
C PHE A 166 1.52 14.43 6.93
N ALA A 167 1.11 15.66 7.24
CA ALA A 167 -0.06 16.30 6.64
C ALA A 167 0.14 16.53 5.14
N GLY A 168 1.32 16.98 4.72
CA GLY A 168 1.69 17.08 3.31
C GLY A 168 1.62 15.74 2.59
N ALA A 169 2.10 14.68 3.22
CA ALA A 169 1.99 13.31 2.69
C ALA A 169 0.54 12.85 2.57
N CYS A 170 -0.32 13.16 3.54
CA CYS A 170 -1.76 12.87 3.46
C CYS A 170 -2.43 13.60 2.29
N THR A 171 -2.14 14.88 2.11
CA THR A 171 -2.69 15.69 1.02
C THR A 171 -2.27 15.14 -0.34
N ARG A 172 -0.98 14.84 -0.51
CA ARG A 172 -0.49 14.21 -1.75
C ARG A 172 -1.16 12.86 -1.98
N ALA A 173 -1.30 12.03 -0.94
CA ALA A 173 -1.91 10.71 -1.06
C ALA A 173 -3.36 10.77 -1.50
N ALA A 174 -4.12 11.75 -1.00
CA ALA A 174 -5.50 11.98 -1.42
C ALA A 174 -5.56 12.47 -2.88
N HIS A 175 -4.70 13.39 -3.28
CA HIS A 175 -4.61 13.87 -4.66
C HIS A 175 -4.25 12.75 -5.65
N ASP A 176 -3.23 11.94 -5.33
CA ASP A 176 -2.79 10.82 -6.17
C ASP A 176 -3.88 9.76 -6.31
N ALA A 177 -4.67 9.52 -5.24
CA ALA A 177 -5.80 8.60 -5.29
C ALA A 177 -6.92 9.10 -6.23
N VAL A 178 -7.30 10.38 -6.14
CA VAL A 178 -8.31 10.99 -7.03
C VAL A 178 -7.84 10.97 -8.48
N ALA A 179 -6.59 11.36 -8.74
CA ALA A 179 -6.02 11.33 -10.08
C ALA A 179 -5.98 9.92 -10.68
N PHE A 180 -5.74 8.90 -9.85
CA PHE A 180 -5.81 7.51 -10.28
C PHE A 180 -7.25 7.08 -10.59
N GLU A 181 -8.23 7.46 -9.77
CA GLU A 181 -9.66 7.19 -10.05
C GLU A 181 -10.08 7.79 -11.40
N ASP A 182 -9.74 9.05 -11.67
CA ASP A 182 -10.01 9.72 -12.95
C ASP A 182 -9.36 8.96 -14.13
N ARG A 183 -8.11 8.49 -13.95
CA ARG A 183 -7.40 7.71 -14.96
C ARG A 183 -8.10 6.38 -15.25
N ILE A 184 -8.59 5.69 -14.22
CA ILE A 184 -9.33 4.44 -14.38
C ILE A 184 -10.69 4.69 -15.06
N GLU A 185 -11.39 5.76 -14.72
CA GLU A 185 -12.65 6.12 -15.39
C GLU A 185 -12.44 6.40 -16.89
N ALA A 186 -11.41 7.18 -17.23
CA ALA A 186 -11.05 7.47 -18.62
C ALA A 186 -10.65 6.20 -19.39
N LEU A 187 -9.94 5.26 -18.74
CA LEU A 187 -9.58 3.97 -19.33
C LEU A 187 -10.83 3.12 -19.61
N VAL A 188 -11.76 3.03 -18.65
CA VAL A 188 -13.02 2.29 -18.82
C VAL A 188 -13.88 2.92 -19.92
N ALA A 189 -13.93 4.25 -20.01
CA ALA A 189 -14.61 4.95 -21.10
C ALA A 189 -13.98 4.63 -22.48
N THR A 190 -12.65 4.59 -22.55
CA THR A 190 -11.91 4.18 -23.76
C THR A 190 -12.26 2.75 -24.17
N TRP A 191 -12.31 1.83 -23.22
CA TRP A 191 -12.71 0.44 -23.47
C TRP A 191 -14.15 0.32 -23.95
N ARG A 192 -15.09 1.09 -23.39
CA ARG A 192 -16.48 1.16 -23.88
C ARG A 192 -16.53 1.58 -25.34
N THR A 193 -15.77 2.60 -25.72
CA THR A 193 -15.69 3.05 -27.13
C THR A 193 -15.13 1.96 -28.04
N ARG A 194 -14.10 1.21 -27.62
CA ARG A 194 -13.54 0.09 -28.41
C ARG A 194 -14.53 -1.05 -28.63
N LEU A 195 -15.44 -1.29 -27.69
CA LEU A 195 -16.50 -2.29 -27.82
C LEU A 195 -17.62 -1.85 -28.76
N GLY A 196 -17.73 -0.56 -29.04
CA GLY A 196 -18.78 0.00 -29.88
C GLY A 196 -20.17 -0.16 -29.29
N SER A 197 -21.18 -0.14 -30.16
CA SER A 197 -22.57 -0.30 -29.74
C SER A 197 -22.88 -1.76 -29.45
N LEU A 198 -22.88 -2.10 -28.16
CA LEU A 198 -23.39 -3.37 -27.64
C LEU A 198 -24.72 -3.14 -26.93
N ARG A 199 -25.57 -4.17 -26.88
CA ARG A 199 -26.75 -4.15 -26.00
C ARG A 199 -26.30 -4.01 -24.55
N ALA A 200 -27.06 -3.27 -23.74
CA ALA A 200 -26.73 -3.02 -22.33
C ALA A 200 -26.57 -4.31 -21.49
N ASP A 201 -27.26 -5.38 -21.87
CA ASP A 201 -27.20 -6.71 -21.26
C ASP A 201 -26.12 -7.61 -21.89
N ALA A 202 -25.23 -7.09 -22.73
CA ALA A 202 -24.13 -7.88 -23.27
C ALA A 202 -23.21 -8.31 -22.11
N GLY A 203 -22.89 -9.62 -22.05
CA GLY A 203 -22.00 -10.15 -21.00
C GLY A 203 -20.63 -9.46 -20.98
N ALA A 204 -20.16 -8.96 -22.14
CA ALA A 204 -18.92 -8.20 -22.24
C ALA A 204 -19.00 -6.84 -21.51
N LEU A 205 -20.13 -6.13 -21.59
CA LEU A 205 -20.34 -4.87 -20.85
C LEU A 205 -20.48 -5.12 -19.35
N GLN A 206 -21.14 -6.22 -18.95
CA GLN A 206 -21.22 -6.63 -17.55
C GLN A 206 -19.83 -6.92 -16.98
N LEU A 207 -19.01 -7.72 -17.69
CA LEU A 207 -17.63 -7.99 -17.28
C LEU A 207 -16.78 -6.73 -17.22
N LEU A 208 -16.92 -5.83 -18.20
CA LEU A 208 -16.17 -4.57 -18.23
C LEU A 208 -16.35 -3.74 -16.96
N ALA A 209 -17.57 -3.70 -16.40
CA ALA A 209 -17.87 -2.98 -15.16
C ALA A 209 -17.17 -3.58 -13.92
N HIS A 210 -16.76 -4.85 -13.97
CA HIS A 210 -16.07 -5.53 -12.88
C HIS A 210 -14.54 -5.49 -12.99
N LEU A 211 -13.98 -5.21 -14.18
CA LEU A 211 -12.54 -5.26 -14.41
C LEU A 211 -11.71 -4.35 -13.49
N PRO A 212 -12.15 -3.13 -13.10
CA PRO A 212 -11.38 -2.32 -12.15
C PRO A 212 -11.17 -3.00 -10.79
N ALA A 213 -12.13 -3.79 -10.33
CA ALA A 213 -12.04 -4.53 -9.07
C ALA A 213 -11.43 -5.94 -9.24
N ALA A 214 -11.44 -6.47 -10.47
CA ALA A 214 -10.94 -7.78 -10.82
C ALA A 214 -10.17 -7.72 -12.16
N PRO A 215 -8.94 -7.15 -12.18
CA PRO A 215 -8.15 -6.99 -13.40
C PRO A 215 -7.70 -8.32 -14.02
N ILE A 216 -7.67 -9.37 -13.21
CA ILE A 216 -7.28 -10.72 -13.62
C ILE A 216 -8.47 -11.64 -13.38
N ILE A 217 -8.97 -12.25 -14.45
CA ILE A 217 -10.11 -13.14 -14.38
C ILE A 217 -9.81 -14.48 -15.07
N THR A 218 -10.42 -15.54 -14.56
CA THR A 218 -10.59 -16.79 -15.29
C THR A 218 -12.03 -16.87 -15.78
N ILE A 219 -12.34 -17.80 -16.69
CA ILE A 219 -13.74 -18.03 -17.08
C ILE A 219 -14.60 -18.34 -15.83
N SER A 220 -14.08 -19.15 -14.91
CA SER A 220 -14.80 -19.55 -13.70
C SER A 220 -15.10 -18.39 -12.75
N SER A 221 -14.16 -17.46 -12.55
CA SER A 221 -14.39 -16.27 -11.73
C SER A 221 -15.31 -15.28 -12.45
N ALA A 222 -15.16 -15.12 -13.77
CA ALA A 222 -16.04 -14.31 -14.60
C ALA A 222 -17.51 -14.78 -14.56
N GLN A 223 -17.76 -16.10 -14.57
CA GLN A 223 -19.11 -16.66 -14.42
C GLN A 223 -19.77 -16.23 -13.11
N LYS A 224 -19.02 -16.26 -12.01
CA LYS A 224 -19.50 -15.84 -10.69
C LYS A 224 -19.79 -14.34 -10.65
N LEU A 225 -18.96 -13.53 -11.32
CA LEU A 225 -19.12 -12.07 -11.36
C LEU A 225 -20.41 -11.64 -12.10
N ILE A 226 -20.73 -12.27 -13.24
CA ILE A 226 -21.87 -11.86 -14.08
C ILE A 226 -23.10 -12.78 -14.00
N GLY A 227 -23.01 -13.88 -13.23
CA GLY A 227 -24.12 -14.83 -13.06
C GLY A 227 -24.52 -15.57 -14.35
N ARG A 228 -23.58 -15.87 -15.25
CA ARG A 228 -23.86 -16.53 -16.54
C ARG A 228 -23.21 -17.92 -16.65
N ASN A 229 -23.74 -18.72 -17.57
CA ASN A 229 -23.16 -20.02 -17.90
C ASN A 229 -21.81 -19.89 -18.64
N PHE A 230 -21.07 -20.99 -18.69
CA PHE A 230 -19.73 -21.04 -19.24
C PHE A 230 -19.66 -20.53 -20.69
N THR A 231 -20.56 -20.98 -21.56
CA THR A 231 -20.57 -20.61 -22.98
C THR A 231 -20.75 -19.09 -23.16
N ASN A 232 -21.75 -18.50 -22.50
CA ASN A 232 -22.02 -17.08 -22.58
C ASN A 232 -20.87 -16.24 -22.01
N THR A 233 -20.26 -16.68 -20.91
CA THR A 233 -19.09 -16.01 -20.32
C THR A 233 -17.86 -16.13 -21.21
N SER A 234 -17.59 -17.29 -21.80
CA SER A 234 -16.48 -17.49 -22.73
C SER A 234 -16.60 -16.57 -23.94
N THR A 235 -17.79 -16.48 -24.54
CA THR A 235 -18.05 -15.56 -25.65
C THR A 235 -17.85 -14.09 -25.23
N ALA A 236 -18.28 -13.72 -24.02
CA ALA A 236 -18.07 -12.37 -23.51
C ALA A 236 -16.58 -12.04 -23.33
N ILE A 237 -15.78 -12.97 -22.80
CA ILE A 237 -14.33 -12.83 -22.68
C ILE A 237 -13.68 -12.71 -24.06
N GLU A 238 -14.07 -13.53 -25.03
CA GLU A 238 -13.56 -13.45 -26.41
C GLU A 238 -13.84 -12.10 -27.07
N VAL A 239 -14.99 -11.48 -26.79
CA VAL A 239 -15.29 -10.11 -27.24
C VAL A 239 -14.29 -9.12 -26.64
N LEU A 240 -14.02 -9.19 -25.33
CA LEU A 240 -13.04 -8.33 -24.67
C LEU A 240 -11.61 -8.56 -25.18
N VAL A 241 -11.24 -9.81 -25.47
CA VAL A 241 -9.93 -10.16 -26.05
C VAL A 241 -9.80 -9.61 -27.48
N ARG A 242 -10.84 -9.75 -28.32
CA ARG A 242 -10.84 -9.17 -29.68
C ARG A 242 -10.74 -7.65 -29.66
N ALA A 243 -11.36 -7.00 -28.67
CA ALA A 243 -11.25 -5.56 -28.45
C ALA A 243 -9.91 -5.14 -27.80
N ARG A 244 -9.00 -6.08 -27.53
CA ARG A 244 -7.71 -5.89 -26.84
C ARG A 244 -7.82 -5.25 -25.46
N ILE A 245 -8.94 -5.51 -24.78
CA ILE A 245 -9.15 -5.12 -23.38
C ILE A 245 -8.55 -6.17 -22.46
N LEU A 246 -8.64 -7.44 -22.85
CA LEU A 246 -8.04 -8.57 -22.14
C LEU A 246 -6.98 -9.26 -22.99
N ILE A 247 -5.94 -9.77 -22.33
CA ILE A 247 -4.91 -10.62 -22.92
C ILE A 247 -4.85 -11.92 -22.15
N GLU A 248 -4.79 -13.05 -22.84
CA GLU A 248 -4.58 -14.36 -22.21
C GLU A 248 -3.12 -14.53 -21.81
N THR A 249 -2.85 -14.91 -20.55
CA THR A 249 -1.47 -14.96 -20.02
C THR A 249 -0.96 -16.37 -19.72
N THR A 250 -1.82 -17.32 -19.38
CA THR A 250 -1.39 -18.68 -19.00
C THR A 250 -0.96 -19.60 -20.14
N GLY A 251 -1.33 -19.33 -21.41
CA GLY A 251 -1.07 -20.22 -22.55
C GLY A 251 -1.56 -21.67 -22.36
N ALA A 252 -2.41 -21.93 -21.37
CA ALA A 252 -2.75 -23.25 -20.88
C ALA A 252 -4.06 -23.77 -21.48
N ARG A 253 -4.20 -25.10 -21.58
CA ARG A 253 -5.41 -25.74 -22.09
C ARG A 253 -6.61 -25.67 -21.12
N ARG A 254 -6.37 -25.49 -19.82
CA ARG A 254 -7.38 -25.38 -18.74
C ARG A 254 -6.99 -24.26 -17.79
N ASN A 255 -7.96 -23.70 -17.07
CA ASN A 255 -7.78 -22.59 -16.13
C ASN A 255 -7.09 -21.36 -16.74
N ARG A 256 -7.49 -21.01 -17.98
CA ARG A 256 -6.99 -19.82 -18.67
C ARG A 256 -7.24 -18.56 -17.83
N SER A 257 -6.20 -17.77 -17.61
CA SER A 257 -6.27 -16.42 -17.05
C SER A 257 -6.24 -15.37 -18.15
N PHE A 258 -7.00 -14.31 -17.91
CA PHE A 258 -7.11 -13.15 -18.79
C PHE A 258 -6.88 -11.90 -17.98
N GLU A 259 -6.05 -11.01 -18.49
CA GLU A 259 -5.56 -9.83 -17.77
C GLU A 259 -5.90 -8.55 -18.53
N ALA A 260 -6.42 -7.57 -17.79
CA ALA A 260 -6.62 -6.21 -18.26
C ALA A 260 -5.31 -5.43 -18.18
N VAL A 261 -4.39 -5.69 -19.11
CA VAL A 261 -3.01 -5.21 -19.06
C VAL A 261 -2.91 -3.69 -18.94
N GLU A 262 -3.73 -2.92 -19.66
CA GLU A 262 -3.71 -1.44 -19.55
C GLU A 262 -4.05 -0.93 -18.14
N LEU A 263 -4.87 -1.66 -17.38
CA LEU A 263 -5.21 -1.31 -16.00
C LEU A 263 -4.11 -1.74 -15.02
N ILE A 264 -3.48 -2.89 -15.26
CA ILE A 264 -2.29 -3.33 -14.52
C ILE A 264 -1.15 -2.32 -14.73
N ASP A 265 -0.93 -1.87 -15.97
CA ASP A 265 0.08 -0.86 -16.31
C ASP A 265 -0.23 0.48 -15.63
N ALA A 266 -1.50 0.90 -15.63
CA ALA A 266 -1.91 2.12 -14.92
C ALA A 266 -1.61 2.04 -13.42
N PHE A 267 -1.84 0.89 -12.79
CA PHE A 267 -1.50 0.66 -11.39
C PHE A 267 0.01 0.62 -11.17
N ALA A 268 0.77 -0.05 -12.03
CA ALA A 268 2.24 -0.10 -11.96
C ALA A 268 2.89 1.28 -12.17
N ASP A 269 2.30 2.15 -12.98
CA ASP A 269 2.71 3.55 -13.11
C ASP A 269 2.48 4.33 -11.81
N LEU A 270 1.32 4.14 -11.16
CA LEU A 270 1.04 4.76 -9.86
C LEU A 270 2.05 4.30 -8.82
N GLU A 271 2.32 3.00 -8.72
CA GLU A 271 3.32 2.46 -7.80
C GLU A 271 4.72 3.06 -8.06
N ARG A 272 5.13 3.20 -9.33
CA ARG A 272 6.40 3.84 -9.69
C ARG A 272 6.44 5.32 -9.31
N ALA A 273 5.36 6.05 -9.53
CA ALA A 273 5.27 7.46 -9.12
C ALA A 273 5.35 7.62 -7.59
N LEU A 274 4.82 6.64 -6.85
CA LEU A 274 4.88 6.56 -5.39
C LEU A 274 6.20 5.96 -4.86
N ALA A 275 7.12 5.52 -5.73
CA ALA A 275 8.44 4.99 -5.35
C ALA A 275 9.58 6.00 -5.56
N SER A 276 9.28 7.19 -6.08
CA SER A 276 10.25 8.28 -6.35
C SER A 276 9.77 9.60 -5.73
N PRO A 277 10.66 10.41 -5.15
CA PRO A 277 10.31 11.75 -4.64
C PRO A 277 9.74 12.67 -5.72
N SER A 278 10.20 12.49 -6.97
CA SER A 278 9.87 13.32 -8.13
C SER A 278 8.83 12.68 -9.06
N GLY A 279 8.46 11.42 -8.83
CA GLY A 279 7.48 10.68 -9.63
C GLY A 279 7.96 10.29 -11.04
N ASN A 280 9.25 10.49 -11.36
CA ASN A 280 9.81 10.20 -12.68
C ASN A 280 11.04 9.28 -12.59
N THR A 281 10.82 7.97 -12.76
CA THR A 281 11.90 6.97 -12.73
C THR A 281 12.83 7.00 -13.95
N HIS A 282 12.54 7.82 -14.97
CA HIS A 282 13.49 8.09 -16.07
C HIS A 282 14.54 9.13 -15.69
N ALA A 283 14.28 9.96 -14.67
CA ALA A 283 15.19 10.98 -14.18
C ALA A 283 16.01 10.48 -12.97
N GLU A 284 15.40 9.67 -12.10
CA GLU A 284 16.03 9.13 -10.88
C GLU A 284 15.65 7.66 -10.66
N GLY A 285 16.61 6.78 -10.44
CA GLY A 285 16.37 5.35 -10.19
C GLY A 285 15.70 5.08 -8.83
N PRO A 286 15.07 3.91 -8.64
CA PRO A 286 14.42 3.56 -7.38
C PRO A 286 15.44 3.43 -6.23
N VAL A 287 15.10 4.00 -5.06
CA VAL A 287 15.97 4.01 -3.86
C VAL A 287 16.16 2.61 -3.25
N ARG A 288 15.30 1.64 -3.60
CA ARG A 288 15.47 0.22 -3.26
C ARG A 288 15.59 -0.60 -4.55
N PRO A 289 16.76 -1.16 -4.87
CA PRO A 289 16.86 -2.15 -5.94
C PRO A 289 16.04 -3.40 -5.55
N CYS A 290 15.41 -4.01 -6.56
CA CYS A 290 14.84 -5.35 -6.43
C CYS A 290 16.00 -6.31 -6.11
N PRO A 291 15.87 -7.25 -5.15
CA PRO A 291 16.86 -8.30 -4.97
C PRO A 291 17.10 -9.03 -6.29
N ASP A 292 18.37 -9.21 -6.67
CA ASP A 292 18.80 -9.82 -7.94
C ASP A 292 18.29 -11.27 -8.07
N ASP A 293 17.95 -11.90 -6.94
CA ASP A 293 17.54 -13.29 -6.78
C ASP A 293 16.18 -13.64 -7.43
N LEU A 294 15.44 -12.64 -7.94
CA LEU A 294 14.18 -12.85 -8.67
C LEU A 294 14.32 -12.71 -10.19
N VAL A 295 15.54 -12.49 -10.70
CA VAL A 295 15.83 -12.34 -12.13
C VAL A 295 16.67 -13.53 -12.63
N GLU A 296 16.18 -14.75 -12.45
CA GLU A 296 16.63 -15.87 -13.29
C GLU A 296 15.63 -16.10 -14.43
N GLY A 297 15.95 -15.51 -15.58
CA GLY A 297 15.34 -15.83 -16.87
C GLY A 297 15.22 -14.62 -17.81
N PRO A 298 15.65 -14.71 -19.08
CA PRO A 298 15.42 -13.65 -20.04
C PRO A 298 13.92 -13.47 -20.25
N ARG A 299 13.40 -12.26 -20.00
CA ARG A 299 12.03 -11.89 -20.37
C ARG A 299 11.88 -12.05 -21.90
N PRO A 300 10.84 -12.73 -22.40
CA PRO A 300 10.61 -12.80 -23.83
C PRO A 300 10.36 -11.39 -24.39
N PRO A 301 10.86 -11.08 -25.60
CA PRO A 301 10.71 -9.76 -26.19
C PRO A 301 9.22 -9.44 -26.45
N HIS A 302 8.77 -8.28 -25.96
CA HIS A 302 7.47 -7.71 -26.28
C HIS A 302 7.34 -7.48 -27.81
N PRO A 303 6.27 -7.93 -28.47
CA PRO A 303 6.09 -7.74 -29.91
C PRO A 303 5.48 -6.35 -30.18
N LEU A 304 6.27 -5.29 -30.01
CA LEU A 304 5.96 -3.96 -30.53
C LEU A 304 7.21 -3.35 -31.15
N GLY A 305 7.42 -3.60 -32.44
CA GLY A 305 8.53 -2.97 -33.15
C GLY A 305 8.90 -3.56 -34.51
N SER A 306 7.98 -3.63 -35.47
CA SER A 306 8.39 -3.78 -36.87
C SER A 306 7.51 -2.96 -37.83
N ARG A 307 7.66 -1.64 -37.80
CA ARG A 307 7.37 -0.82 -38.99
C ARG A 307 8.54 -0.98 -39.97
N LYS A 308 8.47 -2.00 -40.84
CA LYS A 308 9.33 -2.06 -42.03
C LYS A 308 8.91 -0.93 -42.98
N LYS A 309 9.79 0.06 -43.15
CA LYS A 309 9.80 0.96 -44.31
C LYS A 309 9.98 0.10 -45.56
N ARG A 310 8.97 0.05 -46.44
CA ARG A 310 9.16 -0.27 -47.86
C ARG A 310 9.17 1.05 -48.63
N ARG A 311 10.33 1.39 -49.19
CA ARG A 311 10.50 2.35 -50.29
C ARG A 311 11.48 1.75 -51.30
N ARG A 312 10.90 1.06 -52.27
CA ARG A 312 11.12 1.09 -53.72
C ARG A 312 10.52 -0.19 -54.29
#